data_AF-L5LE08-F1
#
_entry.id   AF-L5LE08-F1
#
_cell.length_a   1.000
_cell.length_b   1.000
_cell.length_c   1.000
_cell.angle_alpha   90.00
_cell.angle_beta   90.00
_cell.angle_gamma   90.00
#
_symmetry.space_group_name_H-M   'P 1'
#
loop_
_entity.id
_entity.type
_entity.pdbx_description
1 polymer ?
#
loop_
_entity_poly.entity_id
_entity_poly.type
_entity_poly.pdbx_seq_one_letter_code
_entity_poly.pdbx_strand_id
1 'polypeptide(L)'
;MALARLWAPQAGIIGDGPGKGKGEQASLNTEALQTASLKCGPAKRAVWVHQNRLEPGEPTKSAEAREKPQVKVTKAVVVDLGTGYCKCGFAGLPRPTHKISSTVGKPYMETTKTGDRRKETFVGQELINPEVRLKLVNPLRHGVIVDWDSVQGIWEYIFHKEMKIAPEEHAVLVSDPPLSPHTNREKYAEMLFETFSTPAMHIAYQSRLSMYSYGRTSGLVVEVGHGVSYVVPIYEGYPLPSITGRLDYSGSDLTNYLMGLMNSSGKHFTEAQKGIVEDIKKKCCFVALDPIEEKRVPETRHMIPYTLPDGQQIYLGQERFLCSEMFFKPSLIRSMQLGLHTQTVSCLNKCDIALKRDLMGNILLCGGSTMLRGFPNRLQRELSSLCPNDTPQVNVMPERETAVWTGGSILASLHGFQPLWVHRFEYEEHGPFFIYRRCF
;
A
#
# COMPACT_ATOMS: atom_id res chain seq x y z
N MET A 1 -22.50 28.85 20.04
CA MET A 1 -23.40 28.47 21.14
C MET A 1 -24.22 27.28 20.70
N ALA A 2 -24.24 26.21 21.51
CA ALA A 2 -25.20 25.08 21.59
C ALA A 2 -25.76 24.50 20.27
N LEU A 3 -25.60 23.21 19.93
CA LEU A 3 -25.98 22.04 20.73
C LEU A 3 -25.14 20.81 20.31
N ALA A 4 -24.57 20.16 21.32
CA ALA A 4 -24.12 18.78 21.27
C ALA A 4 -25.07 17.95 22.15
N ARG A 5 -25.47 16.76 21.68
CA ARG A 5 -25.82 15.53 22.44
C ARG A 5 -26.73 14.65 21.59
N LEU A 6 -26.31 13.41 21.34
CA LEU A 6 -27.12 12.18 21.42
C LEU A 6 -26.28 11.00 20.89
N TRP A 7 -25.55 10.35 21.81
CA TRP A 7 -25.57 8.89 21.99
C TRP A 7 -24.49 8.49 23.00
N ALA A 8 -24.94 8.04 24.17
CA ALA A 8 -24.17 7.24 25.12
C ALA A 8 -24.99 5.97 25.39
N PRO A 9 -24.38 4.77 25.43
CA PRO A 9 -25.09 3.53 25.73
C PRO A 9 -25.30 3.39 27.25
N GLN A 10 -26.49 2.95 27.64
CA GLN A 10 -26.91 2.72 29.02
C GLN A 10 -26.22 1.48 29.61
N ALA A 11 -25.64 1.64 30.79
CA ALA A 11 -25.18 0.56 31.66
C ALA A 11 -26.33 0.10 32.56
N GLY A 12 -26.62 -1.20 32.55
CA GLY A 12 -27.65 -1.83 33.39
C GLY A 12 -27.19 -2.04 34.84
N ILE A 13 -28.12 -1.82 35.76
CA ILE A 13 -27.97 -1.82 37.22
C ILE A 13 -27.97 -3.26 37.77
N ILE A 14 -27.12 -3.48 38.79
CA ILE A 14 -26.94 -4.69 39.59
C ILE A 14 -28.11 -4.85 40.59
N GLY A 15 -28.64 -6.06 40.75
CA GLY A 15 -29.56 -6.44 41.82
C GLY A 15 -29.30 -7.87 42.29
N ASP A 16 -29.14 -8.03 43.62
CA ASP A 16 -28.80 -9.24 44.35
C ASP A 16 -29.84 -10.39 44.24
N GLY A 17 -29.36 -11.63 44.43
CA GLY A 17 -30.12 -12.91 44.36
C GLY A 17 -31.15 -13.15 45.48
N PRO A 18 -31.64 -14.40 45.73
CA PRO A 18 -30.82 -15.62 45.85
C PRO A 18 -31.44 -16.95 45.31
N GLY A 19 -30.63 -18.03 45.25
CA GLY A 19 -31.11 -19.37 45.65
C GLY A 19 -31.07 -20.54 44.63
N LYS A 20 -29.92 -21.25 44.60
CA LYS A 20 -29.69 -22.71 44.44
C LYS A 20 -30.47 -23.53 43.37
N GLY A 21 -29.69 -24.14 42.45
CA GLY A 21 -30.05 -25.38 41.75
C GLY A 21 -28.86 -25.91 40.92
N LYS A 22 -28.31 -27.06 41.30
CA LYS A 22 -27.18 -27.75 40.64
C LYS A 22 -27.59 -28.30 39.26
N GLY A 23 -26.70 -28.19 38.27
CA GLY A 23 -26.78 -28.92 37.00
C GLY A 23 -25.50 -28.71 36.19
N GLU A 24 -24.77 -29.80 35.96
CA GLU A 24 -23.56 -29.87 35.13
C GLU A 24 -23.85 -29.50 33.67
N GLN A 25 -23.04 -28.61 33.08
CA GLN A 25 -22.83 -28.58 31.63
C GLN A 25 -21.55 -27.83 31.25
N ALA A 26 -20.85 -28.41 30.28
CA ALA A 26 -19.51 -28.07 29.83
C ALA A 26 -19.33 -26.60 29.41
N SER A 27 -18.24 -25.98 29.89
CA SER A 27 -17.81 -24.65 29.49
C SER A 27 -17.08 -24.69 28.14
N LEU A 28 -17.72 -24.13 27.12
CA LEU A 28 -17.06 -23.68 25.88
C LEU A 28 -16.21 -22.44 26.20
N ASN A 29 -14.89 -22.61 26.24
CA ASN A 29 -13.95 -21.49 26.31
C ASN A 29 -14.06 -20.64 25.04
N THR A 30 -14.57 -19.42 25.21
CA THR A 30 -14.51 -18.38 24.18
C THR A 30 -13.20 -17.62 24.41
N GLU A 31 -12.12 -18.02 23.75
CA GLU A 31 -10.87 -17.27 23.80
C GLU A 31 -11.03 -15.97 23.01
N ALA A 32 -11.05 -14.87 23.76
CA ALA A 32 -10.99 -13.52 23.22
C ALA A 32 -9.68 -13.34 22.42
N LEU A 33 -9.81 -12.88 21.18
CA LEU A 33 -8.69 -12.41 20.37
C LEU A 33 -7.83 -11.43 21.17
N GLN A 34 -6.64 -11.85 21.59
CA GLN A 34 -5.63 -10.98 22.18
C GLN A 34 -5.15 -10.00 21.11
N THR A 35 -5.63 -8.76 21.22
CA THR A 35 -5.07 -7.62 20.51
C THR A 35 -3.74 -7.27 21.19
N ALA A 36 -2.62 -7.51 20.51
CA ALA A 36 -1.33 -7.02 20.95
C ALA A 36 -1.33 -5.49 20.88
N SER A 37 -1.48 -4.84 22.04
CA SER A 37 -1.29 -3.41 22.21
C SER A 37 0.19 -3.07 21.97
N LEU A 38 0.47 -2.43 20.84
CA LEU A 38 1.76 -1.80 20.54
C LEU A 38 2.00 -0.68 21.56
N LYS A 39 2.71 -0.99 22.65
CA LYS A 39 3.29 0.05 23.52
C LYS A 39 4.40 0.77 22.75
N CYS A 40 4.22 2.07 22.52
CA CYS A 40 5.21 2.98 21.96
C CYS A 40 6.56 2.83 22.67
N GLY A 41 7.56 2.27 21.98
CA GLY A 41 8.97 2.42 22.33
C GLY A 41 9.59 3.63 21.62
N PRO A 42 10.69 4.21 22.14
CA PRO A 42 11.24 5.45 21.60
C PRO A 42 12.05 5.17 20.32
N ALA A 43 11.39 5.18 19.16
CA ALA A 43 12.07 5.18 17.86
C ALA A 43 12.59 6.59 17.52
N LYS A 44 13.70 6.97 18.15
CA LYS A 44 14.53 8.12 17.72
C LYS A 44 15.93 7.62 17.46
N ARG A 45 16.30 7.36 16.21
CA ARG A 45 17.70 7.36 15.72
C ARG A 45 17.72 7.28 14.19
N ALA A 46 18.79 7.81 13.62
CA ALA A 46 18.87 8.25 12.23
C ALA A 46 20.06 7.61 11.51
N VAL A 47 20.14 7.86 10.20
CA VAL A 47 21.08 7.21 9.27
C VAL A 47 22.41 7.97 9.28
N TRP A 48 23.52 7.21 9.28
CA TRP A 48 24.85 7.79 9.17
C TRP A 48 25.15 8.05 7.69
N VAL A 49 25.20 9.33 7.31
CA VAL A 49 25.60 9.75 5.97
C VAL A 49 27.06 10.20 6.02
N HIS A 50 27.96 9.46 5.40
CA HIS A 50 29.33 9.92 5.14
C HIS A 50 29.36 10.73 3.84
N GLN A 51 29.83 11.98 3.91
CA GLN A 51 30.27 12.74 2.74
C GLN A 51 31.79 12.57 2.60
N ASN A 52 32.23 11.89 1.54
CA ASN A 52 33.61 11.97 1.09
C ASN A 52 33.65 12.87 -0.15
N ARG A 53 34.39 13.98 -0.08
CA ARG A 53 34.95 14.64 -1.26
C ARG A 53 36.47 14.62 -1.13
N LEU A 54 37.13 14.03 -2.11
CA LEU A 54 38.57 14.17 -2.35
C LEU A 54 38.79 15.37 -3.26
N GLU A 55 39.72 16.25 -2.89
CA GLU A 55 40.35 17.23 -3.78
C GLU A 55 41.88 17.05 -3.68
N PRO A 56 42.65 17.26 -4.76
CA PRO A 56 44.08 16.92 -4.81
C PRO A 56 45.01 18.11 -4.46
N GLY A 57 46.16 17.81 -3.82
CA GLY A 57 47.39 18.63 -3.89
C GLY A 57 47.80 19.45 -2.65
N GLU A 58 48.58 18.82 -1.76
CA GLU A 58 49.86 19.21 -1.07
C GLU A 58 50.29 20.67 -0.72
N PRO A 59 51.26 20.89 0.21
CA PRO A 59 51.04 21.09 1.64
C PRO A 59 51.50 22.47 2.16
N THR A 60 50.91 23.01 3.23
CA THR A 60 51.64 23.95 4.12
C THR A 60 51.01 24.05 5.51
N LYS A 61 51.90 24.06 6.50
CA LYS A 61 51.61 24.07 7.94
C LYS A 61 50.96 25.39 8.37
N SER A 62 49.76 25.31 8.94
CA SER A 62 49.38 26.08 10.13
C SER A 62 48.24 25.33 10.84
N ALA A 63 48.40 25.13 12.13
CA ALA A 63 47.51 24.34 12.96
C ALA A 63 46.30 25.19 13.37
N GLU A 64 45.29 25.25 12.52
CA GLU A 64 43.93 25.50 12.95
C GLU A 64 43.23 24.15 13.05
N ALA A 65 42.64 23.87 14.21
CA ALA A 65 41.88 22.65 14.44
C ALA A 65 40.73 22.59 13.43
N ARG A 66 40.91 21.83 12.35
CA ARG A 66 39.82 21.46 11.43
C ARG A 66 38.75 20.79 12.26
N GLU A 67 37.65 21.50 12.50
CA GLU A 67 36.42 20.87 12.98
C GLU A 67 36.11 19.71 12.02
N LYS A 68 36.08 18.49 12.56
CA LYS A 68 35.61 17.33 11.80
C LYS A 68 34.21 17.67 11.27
N PRO A 69 33.91 17.38 9.99
CA PRO A 69 32.57 17.60 9.45
C PRO A 69 31.55 16.96 10.41
N GLN A 70 30.67 17.76 11.00
CA GLN A 70 29.60 17.22 11.82
C GLN A 70 28.71 16.40 10.88
N VAL A 71 28.72 15.08 11.04
CA VAL A 71 27.79 14.19 10.35
C VAL A 71 26.39 14.62 10.76
N LYS A 72 25.68 15.30 9.85
CA LYS A 72 24.29 15.70 10.08
C LYS A 72 23.46 14.43 10.01
N VAL A 73 23.12 13.89 11.18
CA VAL A 73 22.34 12.67 11.33
C VAL A 73 20.89 12.97 10.94
N THR A 74 20.51 12.63 9.72
CA THR A 74 19.16 12.82 9.18
C THR A 74 18.37 11.51 9.17
N LYS A 75 17.05 11.61 9.28
CA LYS A 75 16.17 10.44 9.19
C LYS A 75 16.05 10.00 7.73
N ALA A 76 16.07 8.70 7.49
CA ALA A 76 15.71 8.15 6.19
C ALA A 76 14.27 8.51 5.82
N VAL A 77 14.03 8.63 4.52
CA VAL A 77 12.71 8.83 3.92
C VAL A 77 12.28 7.50 3.29
N VAL A 78 11.02 7.13 3.48
CA VAL A 78 10.42 5.93 2.90
C VAL A 78 9.39 6.34 1.87
N VAL A 79 9.55 5.84 0.64
CA VAL A 79 8.67 6.10 -0.50
C VAL A 79 8.01 4.79 -0.92
N ASP A 80 6.69 4.68 -0.71
CA ASP A 80 5.84 3.61 -1.23
C ASP A 80 5.11 4.11 -2.47
N LEU A 81 5.65 3.81 -3.66
CA LEU A 81 5.04 4.16 -4.94
C LEU A 81 4.00 3.11 -5.35
N GLY A 82 2.75 3.36 -4.96
CA GLY A 82 1.61 2.56 -5.41
C GLY A 82 1.03 3.05 -6.73
N THR A 83 0.24 2.19 -7.39
CA THR A 83 -0.52 2.55 -8.59
C THR A 83 -1.61 3.60 -8.34
N GLY A 84 -2.25 3.59 -7.17
CA GLY A 84 -3.28 4.58 -6.84
C GLY A 84 -2.75 5.78 -6.07
N TYR A 85 -1.87 5.51 -5.10
CA TYR A 85 -1.31 6.52 -4.21
C TYR A 85 0.16 6.28 -3.98
N CYS A 86 0.93 7.36 -3.97
CA CYS A 86 2.29 7.40 -3.44
C CYS A 86 2.21 7.81 -1.96
N LYS A 87 2.78 7.02 -1.06
CA LYS A 87 2.91 7.38 0.36
C LYS A 87 4.36 7.65 0.69
N CYS A 88 4.60 8.71 1.45
CA CYS A 88 5.93 9.14 1.82
C CYS A 88 5.98 9.60 3.28
N GLY A 89 7.16 9.50 3.89
CA GLY A 89 7.44 10.06 5.21
C GLY A 89 8.77 9.59 5.79
N PHE A 90 9.09 10.07 6.98
CA PHE A 90 10.32 9.68 7.66
C PHE A 90 10.20 8.30 8.33
N ALA A 91 11.29 7.54 8.27
CA ALA A 91 11.44 6.27 8.97
C ALA A 91 11.29 6.43 10.49
N GLY A 92 10.80 5.37 11.13
CA GLY A 92 10.50 5.32 12.57
C GLY A 92 9.16 5.94 12.97
N LEU A 93 8.38 6.48 12.02
CA LEU A 93 7.00 6.91 12.27
C LEU A 93 6.01 5.75 12.03
N PRO A 94 4.88 5.70 12.76
CA PRO A 94 3.92 4.60 12.65
C PRO A 94 3.10 4.64 11.36
N ARG A 95 2.94 5.82 10.76
CA ARG A 95 2.11 6.08 9.57
C ARG A 95 2.82 7.04 8.61
N PRO A 96 2.54 6.95 7.30
CA PRO A 96 3.08 7.90 6.34
C PRO A 96 2.60 9.31 6.66
N THR A 97 3.49 10.29 6.55
CA THR A 97 3.14 11.69 6.80
C THR A 97 2.43 12.31 5.61
N HIS A 98 2.70 11.82 4.39
CA HIS A 98 2.11 12.33 3.16
C HIS A 98 1.58 11.18 2.31
N LYS A 99 0.41 11.40 1.71
CA LYS A 99 -0.24 10.48 0.78
C LYS A 99 -0.82 11.29 -0.36
N ILE A 100 -0.28 11.11 -1.56
CA ILE A 100 -0.75 11.82 -2.76
C ILE A 100 -1.19 10.82 -3.83
N SER A 101 -2.05 11.27 -4.74
CA SER A 101 -2.44 10.46 -5.91
C SER A 101 -1.22 10.22 -6.79
N SER A 102 -1.07 8.98 -7.28
CA SER A 102 -0.04 8.67 -8.29
C SER A 102 -0.44 9.12 -9.69
N THR A 103 -1.67 9.63 -9.87
CA THR A 103 -2.12 10.17 -11.15
C THR A 103 -1.57 11.58 -11.35
N VAL A 104 -1.06 11.84 -12.54
CA VAL A 104 -0.51 13.14 -12.95
C VAL A 104 -1.38 13.79 -14.03
N GLY A 105 -1.33 15.10 -14.14
CA GLY A 105 -1.97 15.88 -15.20
C GLY A 105 -0.95 16.21 -16.28
N LYS A 106 -1.27 15.88 -17.53
CA LYS A 106 -0.53 16.30 -18.71
C LYS A 106 -1.36 17.32 -19.50
N PRO A 107 -0.81 18.44 -19.97
CA PRO A 107 -1.58 19.41 -20.77
C PRO A 107 -2.07 18.77 -22.08
N TYR A 108 -3.26 19.16 -22.54
CA TYR A 108 -3.86 18.62 -23.77
C TYR A 108 -3.11 19.01 -25.06
N MET A 109 -2.42 20.15 -25.05
CA MET A 109 -1.57 20.58 -26.15
C MET A 109 -0.13 20.14 -25.85
N GLU A 110 0.37 19.17 -26.63
CA GLU A 110 1.80 18.91 -26.71
C GLU A 110 2.46 20.15 -27.29
N THR A 111 3.29 20.81 -26.50
CA THR A 111 4.10 21.92 -26.98
C THR A 111 5.08 21.38 -28.01
N THR A 112 5.05 21.94 -29.23
CA THR A 112 6.16 21.77 -30.18
C THR A 112 7.46 22.12 -29.46
N LYS A 113 8.47 21.25 -29.58
CA LYS A 113 9.76 21.22 -28.84
C LYS A 113 10.68 22.44 -29.09
N THR A 114 10.15 23.65 -29.06
CA THR A 114 10.88 24.90 -29.28
C THR A 114 10.71 25.80 -28.07
N GLY A 115 11.61 25.62 -27.08
CA GLY A 115 12.00 26.67 -26.12
C GLY A 115 11.01 27.09 -25.03
N ASP A 116 9.82 26.49 -24.95
CA ASP A 116 8.82 26.90 -23.96
C ASP A 116 9.13 26.25 -22.59
N ARG A 117 9.51 27.04 -21.57
CA ARG A 117 9.80 26.60 -20.19
C ARG A 117 8.51 26.21 -19.42
N ARG A 118 7.49 25.71 -20.10
CA ARG A 118 6.20 25.39 -19.49
C ARG A 118 6.26 24.04 -18.79
N LYS A 119 5.65 23.97 -17.60
CA LYS A 119 5.60 22.75 -16.79
C LYS A 119 4.78 21.67 -17.50
N GLU A 120 5.36 20.49 -17.67
CA GLU A 120 4.74 19.38 -18.42
C GLU A 120 3.96 18.39 -17.54
N THR A 121 4.32 18.28 -16.26
CA THR A 121 3.72 17.33 -15.31
C THR A 121 3.13 18.08 -14.12
N PHE A 122 1.83 17.94 -13.89
CA PHE A 122 1.10 18.52 -12.76
C PHE A 122 0.77 17.41 -11.76
N VAL A 123 1.01 17.65 -10.46
CA VAL A 123 0.87 16.63 -9.41
C VAL A 123 0.09 17.17 -8.21
N GLY A 124 -0.68 16.29 -7.57
CA GLY A 124 -1.34 16.61 -6.29
C GLY A 124 -2.40 17.71 -6.45
N GLN A 125 -2.28 18.77 -5.64
CA GLN A 125 -3.23 19.88 -5.67
C GLN A 125 -3.20 20.67 -6.99
N GLU A 126 -2.12 20.55 -7.77
CA GLU A 126 -1.96 21.24 -9.05
C GLU A 126 -2.90 20.70 -10.14
N LEU A 127 -3.51 19.53 -9.93
CA LEU A 127 -4.48 18.92 -10.85
C LEU A 127 -5.80 19.69 -10.93
N ILE A 128 -6.10 20.52 -9.91
CA ILE A 128 -7.34 21.30 -9.83
C ILE A 128 -7.16 22.67 -10.52
N ASN A 129 -6.00 22.92 -11.14
CA ASN A 129 -5.72 24.22 -11.76
C ASN A 129 -6.72 24.55 -12.89
N PRO A 130 -7.57 25.60 -12.74
CA PRO A 130 -8.56 25.96 -13.74
C PRO A 130 -7.95 26.57 -15.01
N GLU A 131 -6.69 27.03 -14.97
CA GLU A 131 -6.05 27.73 -16.08
C GLU A 131 -5.57 26.78 -17.20
N VAL A 132 -5.31 25.52 -16.87
CA VAL A 132 -4.74 24.55 -17.80
C VAL A 132 -5.66 23.34 -17.92
N ARG A 133 -6.10 23.04 -19.14
CA ARG A 133 -6.86 21.82 -19.41
C ARG A 133 -5.93 20.61 -19.37
N LEU A 134 -6.04 19.82 -18.31
CA LEU A 134 -5.21 18.64 -18.07
C LEU A 134 -5.92 17.34 -18.47
N LYS A 135 -5.16 16.43 -19.07
CA LYS A 135 -5.49 15.02 -19.22
C LYS A 135 -4.85 14.24 -18.08
N LEU A 136 -5.66 13.51 -17.32
CA LEU A 136 -5.18 12.69 -16.21
C LEU A 136 -4.57 11.39 -16.73
N VAL A 137 -3.33 11.11 -16.34
CA VAL A 137 -2.55 9.93 -16.75
C VAL A 137 -1.94 9.28 -15.52
N ASN A 138 -1.99 7.96 -15.45
CA ASN A 138 -1.29 7.20 -14.43
C ASN A 138 0.05 6.69 -14.99
N PRO A 139 1.20 7.04 -14.39
CA PRO A 139 2.50 6.59 -14.87
C PRO A 139 2.82 5.14 -14.49
N LEU A 140 1.94 4.47 -13.74
CA LEU A 140 2.04 3.05 -13.43
C LEU A 140 0.90 2.27 -14.09
N ARG A 141 1.24 1.17 -14.76
CA ARG A 141 0.28 0.20 -15.29
C ARG A 141 0.48 -1.15 -14.61
N HIS A 142 -0.53 -1.60 -13.88
CA HIS A 142 -0.51 -2.84 -13.08
C HIS A 142 0.77 -2.98 -12.22
N GLY A 143 1.22 -1.89 -11.58
CA GLY A 143 2.41 -1.88 -10.71
C GLY A 143 3.73 -1.61 -11.43
N VAL A 144 3.78 -1.65 -12.78
CA VAL A 144 5.00 -1.37 -13.54
C VAL A 144 5.01 0.10 -13.96
N ILE A 145 6.14 0.78 -13.76
CA ILE A 145 6.34 2.15 -14.22
C ILE A 145 6.47 2.16 -15.74
N VAL A 146 5.66 2.99 -16.41
CA VAL A 146 5.67 3.18 -17.87
C VAL A 146 6.09 4.59 -18.29
N ASP A 147 6.10 5.55 -17.37
CA ASP A 147 6.49 6.95 -17.60
C ASP A 147 7.32 7.43 -16.41
N TRP A 148 8.65 7.40 -16.58
CA TRP A 148 9.61 7.77 -15.55
C TRP A 148 9.66 9.27 -15.28
N ASP A 149 9.44 10.11 -16.30
CA ASP A 149 9.42 11.57 -16.17
C ASP A 149 8.27 12.00 -15.25
N SER A 150 7.12 11.36 -15.38
CA SER A 150 5.99 11.56 -14.48
C SER A 150 6.27 11.08 -13.06
N VAL A 151 6.97 9.96 -12.87
CA VAL A 151 7.38 9.48 -11.53
C VAL A 151 8.37 10.45 -10.89
N GLN A 152 9.34 10.97 -11.66
CA GLN A 152 10.24 12.01 -11.19
C GLN A 152 9.46 13.25 -10.73
N GLY A 153 8.49 13.72 -11.53
CA GLY A 153 7.62 14.84 -11.14
C GLY A 153 6.80 14.58 -9.87
N ILE A 154 6.34 13.34 -9.65
CA ILE A 154 5.68 12.94 -8.40
C ILE A 154 6.64 13.09 -7.21
N TRP A 155 7.89 12.61 -7.35
CA TRP A 155 8.87 12.67 -6.28
C TRP A 155 9.38 14.09 -6.01
N GLU A 156 9.60 14.90 -7.06
CA GLU A 156 9.91 16.33 -6.92
C GLU A 156 8.82 17.06 -6.14
N TYR A 157 7.54 16.81 -6.48
CA TYR A 157 6.41 17.37 -5.75
C TYR A 157 6.39 16.91 -4.28
N ILE A 158 6.58 15.61 -4.02
CA ILE A 158 6.58 15.09 -2.65
C ILE A 158 7.73 15.67 -1.82
N PHE A 159 8.96 15.66 -2.33
CA PHE A 159 10.13 16.09 -1.57
C PHE A 159 10.11 17.59 -1.34
N HIS A 160 9.86 18.40 -2.37
CA HIS A 160 9.99 19.86 -2.27
C HIS A 160 8.71 20.59 -1.87
N LYS A 161 7.53 20.14 -2.33
CA LYS A 161 6.26 20.85 -2.04
C LYS A 161 5.57 20.33 -0.79
N GLU A 162 5.41 19.02 -0.67
CA GLU A 162 4.71 18.39 0.45
C GLU A 162 5.62 18.31 1.68
N MET A 163 6.71 17.55 1.60
CA MET A 163 7.62 17.31 2.73
C MET A 163 8.53 18.49 3.06
N LYS A 164 8.83 19.34 2.06
CA LYS A 164 9.73 20.49 2.18
C LYS A 164 11.13 20.11 2.68
N ILE A 165 11.69 19.06 2.09
CA ILE A 165 13.04 18.55 2.39
C ILE A 165 14.00 18.75 1.21
N ALA A 166 15.29 18.73 1.53
CA ALA A 166 16.38 18.64 0.57
C ALA A 166 16.77 17.15 0.42
N PRO A 167 16.42 16.46 -0.68
CA PRO A 167 16.66 15.02 -0.83
C PRO A 167 18.14 14.63 -0.71
N GLU A 168 19.07 15.53 -1.05
CA GLU A 168 20.52 15.36 -0.89
C GLU A 168 20.97 15.22 0.58
N GLU A 169 20.11 15.57 1.54
CA GLU A 169 20.39 15.37 2.96
C GLU A 169 19.85 14.02 3.50
N HIS A 170 19.09 13.25 2.73
CA HIS A 170 18.31 12.11 3.26
C HIS A 170 18.50 10.80 2.48
N ALA A 171 18.81 9.71 3.19
CA ALA A 171 18.75 8.38 2.59
C ALA A 171 17.30 8.00 2.23
N VAL A 172 17.08 7.32 1.10
CA VAL A 172 15.74 7.00 0.59
C VAL A 172 15.53 5.49 0.43
N LEU A 173 14.55 4.93 1.13
CA LEU A 173 14.05 3.57 0.88
C LEU A 173 12.86 3.62 -0.06
N VAL A 174 12.94 2.90 -1.18
CA VAL A 174 11.86 2.78 -2.17
C VAL A 174 11.27 1.39 -2.14
N SER A 175 9.94 1.29 -2.13
CA SER A 175 9.25 0.01 -2.30
C SER A 175 9.14 -0.36 -3.78
N ASP A 176 9.38 -1.62 -4.11
CA ASP A 176 9.27 -2.13 -5.49
C ASP A 176 8.38 -3.39 -5.54
N PRO A 177 7.52 -3.58 -6.56
CA PRO A 177 6.67 -4.77 -6.63
C PRO A 177 7.48 -6.08 -6.76
N PRO A 178 6.95 -7.23 -6.29
CA PRO A 178 7.69 -8.52 -6.25
C PRO A 178 8.21 -9.04 -7.59
N LEU A 179 7.54 -8.68 -8.69
CA LEU A 179 7.87 -9.13 -10.05
C LEU A 179 8.20 -7.93 -10.96
N SER A 180 8.84 -6.91 -10.40
CA SER A 180 9.32 -5.75 -11.15
C SER A 180 10.46 -6.12 -12.12
N PRO A 181 10.52 -5.51 -13.31
CA PRO A 181 11.66 -5.65 -14.22
C PRO A 181 12.97 -5.19 -13.55
N HIS A 182 14.07 -5.88 -13.87
CA HIS A 182 15.39 -5.54 -13.31
C HIS A 182 15.85 -4.13 -13.66
N THR A 183 15.57 -3.68 -14.88
CA THR A 183 15.88 -2.34 -15.36
C THR A 183 15.25 -1.22 -14.52
N ASN A 184 14.12 -1.47 -13.84
CA ASN A 184 13.52 -0.47 -12.96
C ASN A 184 14.44 -0.12 -11.78
N ARG A 185 15.24 -1.08 -11.31
CA ARG A 185 16.16 -0.88 -10.17
C ARG A 185 17.26 0.11 -10.54
N GLU A 186 17.78 0.00 -11.75
CA GLU A 186 18.79 0.92 -12.29
C GLU A 186 18.21 2.32 -12.48
N LYS A 187 16.99 2.42 -13.03
CA LYS A 187 16.30 3.70 -13.18
C LYS A 187 15.98 4.40 -11.87
N TYR A 188 15.61 3.66 -10.82
CA TYR A 188 15.49 4.26 -9.49
C TYR A 188 16.82 4.82 -8.99
N ALA A 189 17.93 4.15 -9.28
CA ALA A 189 19.26 4.60 -8.88
C ALA A 189 19.69 5.86 -9.60
N GLU A 190 19.54 5.88 -10.92
CA GLU A 190 19.80 7.04 -11.77
C GLU A 190 19.01 8.24 -11.24
N MET A 191 17.71 8.08 -11.00
CA MET A 191 16.89 9.15 -10.42
C MET A 191 17.36 9.60 -9.03
N LEU A 192 17.59 8.67 -8.11
CA LEU A 192 17.91 9.02 -6.72
C LEU A 192 19.32 9.59 -6.57
N PHE A 193 20.32 9.07 -7.28
CA PHE A 193 21.71 9.51 -7.16
C PHE A 193 22.07 10.64 -8.10
N GLU A 194 21.60 10.61 -9.35
CA GLU A 194 22.00 11.60 -10.36
C GLU A 194 21.07 12.81 -10.33
N THR A 195 19.74 12.59 -10.35
CA THR A 195 18.77 13.69 -10.33
C THR A 195 18.61 14.29 -8.92
N PHE A 196 18.28 13.47 -7.92
CA PHE A 196 17.99 13.94 -6.56
C PHE A 196 19.23 14.04 -5.67
N SER A 197 20.39 13.56 -6.12
CA SER A 197 21.65 13.64 -5.36
C SER A 197 21.59 13.05 -3.95
N THR A 198 20.71 12.06 -3.72
CA THR A 198 20.55 11.41 -2.42
C THR A 198 21.87 10.75 -1.96
N PRO A 199 22.18 10.76 -0.66
CA PRO A 199 23.43 10.22 -0.15
C PRO A 199 23.47 8.69 -0.14
N ALA A 200 22.30 8.06 0.00
CA ALA A 200 22.16 6.62 0.03
C ALA A 200 20.73 6.19 -0.33
N MET A 201 20.59 4.99 -0.86
CA MET A 201 19.28 4.41 -1.18
C MET A 201 19.20 2.93 -0.84
N HIS A 202 17.97 2.43 -0.76
CA HIS A 202 17.71 0.99 -0.72
C HIS A 202 16.37 0.69 -1.39
N ILE A 203 16.30 -0.44 -2.09
CA ILE A 203 15.06 -0.90 -2.74
C ILE A 203 14.60 -2.16 -2.01
N ALA A 204 13.33 -2.20 -1.59
CA ALA A 204 12.78 -3.37 -0.91
C ALA A 204 11.46 -3.80 -1.53
N TYR A 205 11.22 -5.11 -1.60
CA TYR A 205 9.96 -5.63 -2.13
C TYR A 205 8.76 -5.25 -1.29
N GLN A 206 7.68 -4.79 -1.92
CA GLN A 206 6.44 -4.38 -1.26
C GLN A 206 5.91 -5.46 -0.29
N SER A 207 5.81 -6.71 -0.74
CA SER A 207 5.30 -7.80 0.09
C SER A 207 6.20 -8.16 1.27
N ARG A 208 7.52 -8.01 1.14
CA ARG A 208 8.48 -8.18 2.25
C ARG A 208 8.25 -7.10 3.30
N LEU A 209 8.10 -5.84 2.87
CA LEU A 209 7.80 -4.74 3.77
C LEU A 209 6.44 -4.95 4.47
N SER A 210 5.40 -5.29 3.73
CA SER A 210 4.09 -5.63 4.31
C SER A 210 4.22 -6.70 5.39
N MET A 211 4.95 -7.79 5.14
CA MET A 211 5.16 -8.82 6.15
C MET A 211 5.87 -8.29 7.42
N TYR A 212 6.89 -7.45 7.28
CA TYR A 212 7.55 -6.82 8.43
C TYR A 212 6.62 -5.94 9.25
N SER A 213 5.63 -5.28 8.63
CA SER A 213 4.62 -4.53 9.37
C SER A 213 3.75 -5.41 10.28
N TYR A 214 3.57 -6.69 9.92
CA TYR A 214 2.89 -7.70 10.75
C TYR A 214 3.78 -8.31 11.83
N GLY A 215 5.07 -7.94 11.91
CA GLY A 215 6.02 -8.52 12.85
C GLY A 215 6.33 -10.01 12.57
N ARG A 216 6.21 -10.43 11.31
CA ARG A 216 6.51 -11.80 10.87
C ARG A 216 7.75 -11.81 9.98
N THR A 217 8.37 -12.97 9.84
CA THR A 217 9.48 -13.26 8.91
C THR A 217 9.13 -14.35 7.88
N SER A 218 8.05 -15.09 8.11
CA SER A 218 7.50 -16.09 7.19
C SER A 218 5.99 -15.93 7.13
N GLY A 219 5.40 -16.14 5.96
CA GLY A 219 3.96 -16.03 5.75
C GLY A 219 3.59 -15.87 4.27
N LEU A 220 2.30 -16.06 3.97
CA LEU A 220 1.76 -15.85 2.65
C LEU A 220 1.13 -14.46 2.58
N VAL A 221 1.75 -13.53 1.87
CA VAL A 221 1.24 -12.16 1.75
C VAL A 221 0.25 -12.09 0.59
N VAL A 222 -1.00 -11.75 0.89
CA VAL A 222 -2.05 -11.50 -0.10
C VAL A 222 -2.27 -9.99 -0.20
N GLU A 223 -1.70 -9.38 -1.23
CA GLU A 223 -1.74 -7.94 -1.48
C GLU A 223 -2.77 -7.58 -2.54
N VAL A 224 -3.74 -6.73 -2.22
CA VAL A 224 -4.73 -6.21 -3.18
C VAL A 224 -4.66 -4.68 -3.20
N GLY A 225 -3.92 -4.16 -4.18
CA GLY A 225 -3.64 -2.74 -4.35
C GLY A 225 -4.73 -1.97 -5.09
N HIS A 226 -4.32 -0.93 -5.83
CA HIS A 226 -5.21 -0.18 -6.72
C HIS A 226 -5.18 -0.76 -8.14
N GLY A 227 -4.00 -1.06 -8.70
CA GLY A 227 -3.87 -1.55 -10.08
C GLY A 227 -3.42 -3.01 -10.22
N VAL A 228 -3.01 -3.68 -9.16
CA VAL A 228 -2.51 -5.06 -9.23
C VAL A 228 -2.72 -5.76 -7.89
N SER A 229 -2.85 -7.09 -7.94
CA SER A 229 -2.92 -7.93 -6.76
C SER A 229 -1.85 -9.04 -6.82
N TYR A 230 -1.24 -9.35 -5.67
CA TYR A 230 -0.19 -10.35 -5.54
C TYR A 230 -0.50 -11.36 -4.44
N VAL A 231 -0.03 -12.58 -4.63
CA VAL A 231 0.04 -13.63 -3.62
C VAL A 231 1.49 -14.07 -3.54
N VAL A 232 2.18 -13.69 -2.47
CA VAL A 232 3.64 -13.87 -2.33
C VAL A 232 3.93 -14.73 -1.11
N PRO A 233 4.35 -15.99 -1.30
CA PRO A 233 4.90 -16.77 -0.20
C PRO A 233 6.31 -16.27 0.12
N ILE A 234 6.55 -16.03 1.40
CA ILE A 234 7.83 -15.57 1.91
C ILE A 234 8.22 -16.47 3.08
N TYR A 235 9.46 -16.95 3.06
CA TYR A 235 10.01 -17.81 4.11
C TYR A 235 11.32 -17.22 4.61
N GLU A 236 11.42 -16.97 5.92
CA GLU A 236 12.60 -16.40 6.58
C GLU A 236 13.11 -15.10 5.92
N GLY A 237 12.19 -14.26 5.44
CA GLY A 237 12.47 -13.00 4.76
C GLY A 237 12.74 -13.10 3.25
N TYR A 238 12.83 -14.32 2.71
CA TYR A 238 13.06 -14.58 1.29
C TYR A 238 11.73 -14.82 0.56
N PRO A 239 11.31 -13.92 -0.36
CA PRO A 239 10.16 -14.20 -1.21
C PRO A 239 10.50 -15.37 -2.14
N LEU A 240 9.49 -16.13 -2.56
CA LEU A 240 9.66 -17.23 -3.53
C LEU A 240 9.06 -16.81 -4.88
N PRO A 241 9.85 -16.23 -5.81
CA PRO A 241 9.33 -15.67 -7.06
C PRO A 241 8.70 -16.73 -7.98
N SER A 242 9.25 -17.95 -7.99
CA SER A 242 8.73 -19.07 -8.80
C SER A 242 7.31 -19.50 -8.43
N ILE A 243 6.88 -19.22 -7.19
CA ILE A 243 5.56 -19.58 -6.67
C ILE A 243 4.61 -18.38 -6.65
N THR A 244 5.17 -17.17 -6.68
CA THR A 244 4.42 -15.91 -6.57
C THR A 244 3.31 -15.80 -7.63
N GLY A 245 2.09 -15.54 -7.16
CA GLY A 245 0.92 -15.30 -8.00
C GLY A 245 0.73 -13.81 -8.28
N ARG A 246 0.48 -13.46 -9.54
CA ARG A 246 0.12 -12.10 -9.97
C ARG A 246 -1.26 -12.11 -10.63
N LEU A 247 -2.08 -11.16 -10.23
CA LEU A 247 -3.43 -10.95 -10.76
C LEU A 247 -3.52 -9.51 -11.27
N ASP A 248 -3.84 -9.33 -12.54
CA ASP A 248 -3.95 -8.01 -13.19
C ASP A 248 -5.38 -7.46 -13.07
N TYR A 249 -6.00 -7.71 -11.92
CA TYR A 249 -7.23 -7.06 -11.50
C TYR A 249 -7.10 -6.62 -10.04
N SER A 250 -7.63 -5.43 -9.73
CA SER A 250 -7.52 -4.86 -8.39
C SER A 250 -8.57 -3.76 -8.14
N GLY A 251 -8.25 -2.79 -7.27
CA GLY A 251 -9.17 -1.73 -6.86
C GLY A 251 -9.65 -0.77 -7.96
N SER A 252 -8.88 -0.58 -9.03
CA SER A 252 -9.23 0.25 -10.20
C SER A 252 -10.26 -0.46 -11.07
N ASP A 253 -10.08 -1.75 -11.30
CA ASP A 253 -11.00 -2.62 -12.01
C ASP A 253 -12.33 -2.74 -11.26
N LEU A 254 -12.26 -2.82 -9.93
CA LEU A 254 -13.44 -2.75 -9.07
C LEU A 254 -14.19 -1.42 -9.24
N THR A 255 -13.49 -0.28 -9.30
CA THR A 255 -14.11 1.02 -9.57
C THR A 255 -14.79 1.02 -10.95
N ASN A 256 -14.13 0.51 -11.99
CA ASN A 256 -14.69 0.43 -13.34
C ASN A 256 -15.93 -0.46 -13.39
N TYR A 257 -15.88 -1.62 -12.73
CA TYR A 257 -16.99 -2.55 -12.67
C TYR A 257 -18.17 -1.97 -11.89
N LEU A 258 -17.92 -1.32 -10.75
CA LEU A 258 -18.92 -0.60 -9.98
C LEU A 258 -19.59 0.50 -10.82
N MET A 259 -18.82 1.26 -11.59
CA MET A 259 -19.36 2.27 -12.51
C MET A 259 -20.29 1.63 -13.55
N GLY A 260 -19.89 0.50 -14.13
CA GLY A 260 -20.74 -0.28 -15.04
C GLY A 260 -22.06 -0.70 -14.41
N LEU A 261 -22.02 -1.25 -13.19
CA LEU A 261 -23.22 -1.65 -12.44
C LEU A 261 -24.14 -0.45 -12.15
N MET A 262 -23.59 0.67 -11.68
CA MET A 262 -24.37 1.88 -11.41
C MET A 262 -25.00 2.47 -12.67
N ASN A 263 -24.31 2.39 -13.81
CA ASN A 263 -24.83 2.84 -15.09
C ASN A 263 -25.98 1.94 -15.57
N SER A 264 -25.88 0.63 -15.38
CA SER A 264 -27.00 -0.30 -15.62
C SER A 264 -28.20 -0.03 -14.72
N SER A 265 -27.98 0.51 -13.51
CA SER A 265 -29.04 0.97 -12.60
C SER A 265 -29.51 2.42 -12.85
N GLY A 266 -29.14 3.04 -13.97
CA GLY A 266 -29.64 4.36 -14.38
C GLY A 266 -28.94 5.58 -13.80
N LYS A 267 -27.77 5.44 -13.14
CA LYS A 267 -27.04 6.57 -12.52
C LYS A 267 -26.08 7.31 -13.46
N HIS A 268 -25.74 6.71 -14.61
CA HIS A 268 -24.99 7.31 -15.73
C HIS A 268 -23.76 8.17 -15.37
N PHE A 269 -22.75 7.56 -14.75
CA PHE A 269 -21.43 8.15 -14.54
C PHE A 269 -20.53 8.04 -15.79
N THR A 270 -19.72 9.07 -16.00
CA THR A 270 -18.68 9.13 -17.05
C THR A 270 -17.28 8.87 -16.48
N GLU A 271 -16.29 8.61 -17.35
CA GLU A 271 -14.88 8.43 -16.95
C GLU A 271 -14.32 9.64 -16.18
N ALA A 272 -14.75 10.85 -16.51
CA ALA A 272 -14.34 12.06 -15.78
C ALA A 272 -14.82 12.05 -14.32
N GLN A 273 -15.89 11.33 -14.02
CA GLN A 273 -16.49 11.20 -12.69
C GLN A 273 -16.00 9.94 -11.94
N LYS A 274 -15.00 9.22 -12.46
CA LYS A 274 -14.44 8.02 -11.84
C LYS A 274 -13.96 8.24 -10.40
N GLY A 275 -13.49 9.45 -10.07
CA GLY A 275 -13.13 9.83 -8.71
C GLY A 275 -14.29 9.75 -7.72
N ILE A 276 -15.52 10.08 -8.15
CA ILE A 276 -16.75 9.96 -7.34
C ILE A 276 -17.06 8.49 -7.10
N VAL A 277 -16.94 7.65 -8.14
CA VAL A 277 -17.15 6.20 -8.02
C VAL A 277 -16.15 5.56 -7.08
N GLU A 278 -14.89 6.03 -7.08
CA GLU A 278 -13.88 5.58 -6.14
C GLU A 278 -14.19 5.98 -4.68
N ASP A 279 -14.79 7.15 -4.46
CA ASP A 279 -15.25 7.55 -3.12
C ASP A 279 -16.44 6.70 -2.65
N ILE A 280 -17.42 6.46 -3.54
CA ILE A 280 -18.54 5.54 -3.30
C ILE A 280 -18.01 4.14 -2.93
N LYS A 281 -17.07 3.61 -3.70
CA LYS A 281 -16.41 2.32 -3.43
C LYS A 281 -15.87 2.26 -2.00
N LYS A 282 -15.16 3.29 -1.55
CA LYS A 282 -14.53 3.29 -0.22
C LYS A 282 -15.53 3.45 0.92
N LYS A 283 -16.55 4.28 0.74
CA LYS A 283 -17.52 4.61 1.81
C LYS A 283 -18.68 3.64 1.90
N CYS A 284 -19.13 3.11 0.76
CA CYS A 284 -20.44 2.46 0.64
C CYS A 284 -20.35 0.96 0.35
N CYS A 285 -19.31 0.51 -0.37
CA CYS A 285 -19.19 -0.88 -0.79
C CYS A 285 -18.68 -1.80 0.32
N PHE A 286 -19.01 -3.07 0.21
CA PHE A 286 -18.58 -4.13 1.12
C PHE A 286 -18.50 -5.46 0.37
N VAL A 287 -17.90 -6.46 1.00
CA VAL A 287 -17.84 -7.83 0.48
C VAL A 287 -18.87 -8.66 1.21
N ALA A 288 -19.84 -9.18 0.45
CA ALA A 288 -20.84 -10.10 0.97
C ALA A 288 -20.16 -11.40 1.38
N LEU A 289 -20.56 -11.95 2.54
CA LEU A 289 -20.10 -13.29 2.90
C LEU A 289 -20.65 -14.27 1.86
N ASP A 290 -21.97 -14.28 1.64
CA ASP A 290 -22.60 -15.08 0.59
C ASP A 290 -23.37 -14.17 -0.39
N PRO A 291 -22.93 -14.03 -1.64
CA PRO A 291 -23.59 -13.13 -2.59
C PRO A 291 -24.96 -13.64 -3.04
N ILE A 292 -25.27 -14.93 -2.89
CA ILE A 292 -26.57 -15.50 -3.25
C ILE A 292 -27.57 -15.16 -2.14
N GLU A 293 -27.20 -15.37 -0.88
CA GLU A 293 -28.06 -15.02 0.25
C GLU A 293 -28.22 -13.49 0.39
N GLU A 294 -27.16 -12.71 0.16
CA GLU A 294 -27.22 -11.25 0.23
C GLU A 294 -28.19 -10.65 -0.80
N LYS A 295 -28.32 -11.28 -1.98
CA LYS A 295 -29.32 -10.89 -3.00
C LYS A 295 -30.76 -11.17 -2.59
N ARG A 296 -31.00 -12.11 -1.68
CA ARG A 296 -32.35 -12.43 -1.18
C ARG A 296 -32.84 -11.40 -0.17
N VAL A 297 -31.94 -10.60 0.40
CA VAL A 297 -32.30 -9.51 1.30
C VAL A 297 -33.08 -8.44 0.51
N PRO A 298 -34.20 -7.92 1.04
CA PRO A 298 -34.99 -6.89 0.37
C PRO A 298 -34.16 -5.67 -0.03
N GLU A 299 -34.38 -5.15 -1.24
CA GLU A 299 -33.62 -4.02 -1.80
C GLU A 299 -33.65 -2.77 -0.91
N THR A 300 -34.77 -2.54 -0.22
CA THR A 300 -34.93 -1.42 0.73
C THR A 300 -33.92 -1.44 1.88
N ARG A 301 -33.40 -2.61 2.27
CA ARG A 301 -32.35 -2.72 3.29
C ARG A 301 -30.95 -2.40 2.76
N HIS A 302 -30.76 -2.52 1.45
CA HIS A 302 -29.50 -2.22 0.77
C HIS A 302 -29.40 -0.76 0.34
N MET A 303 -30.54 -0.12 0.08
CA MET A 303 -30.64 1.27 -0.33
C MET A 303 -30.07 2.21 0.74
N ILE A 304 -28.99 2.92 0.38
CA ILE A 304 -28.46 4.02 1.17
C ILE A 304 -28.36 5.29 0.32
N PRO A 305 -28.64 6.48 0.90
CA PRO A 305 -28.41 7.73 0.21
C PRO A 305 -26.92 8.05 0.15
N TYR A 306 -26.49 8.65 -0.95
CA TYR A 306 -25.16 9.21 -1.13
C TYR A 306 -25.29 10.60 -1.78
N THR A 307 -24.62 11.59 -1.21
CA THR A 307 -24.64 12.97 -1.72
C THR A 307 -23.47 13.19 -2.68
N LEU A 308 -23.80 13.53 -3.92
CA LEU A 308 -22.84 13.91 -4.95
C LEU A 308 -22.22 15.29 -4.67
N PRO A 309 -21.07 15.64 -5.29
CA PRO A 309 -20.42 16.94 -5.09
C PRO A 309 -21.28 18.15 -5.46
N ASP A 310 -22.26 18.00 -6.35
CA ASP A 310 -23.24 19.02 -6.74
C ASP A 310 -24.42 19.15 -5.75
N GLY A 311 -24.44 18.32 -4.70
CA GLY A 311 -25.52 18.26 -3.71
C GLY A 311 -26.66 17.31 -4.06
N GLN A 312 -26.69 16.74 -5.27
CA GLN A 312 -27.72 15.78 -5.66
C GLN A 312 -27.58 14.48 -4.86
N GLN A 313 -28.70 13.95 -4.36
CA GLN A 313 -28.71 12.64 -3.70
C GLN A 313 -29.01 11.52 -4.68
N ILE A 314 -28.22 10.46 -4.60
CA ILE A 314 -28.44 9.19 -5.31
C ILE A 314 -28.64 8.07 -4.29
N TYR A 315 -29.35 7.01 -4.67
CA TYR A 315 -29.56 5.84 -3.83
C TYR A 315 -28.77 4.64 -4.36
N LEU A 316 -27.88 4.11 -3.52
CA LEU A 316 -27.04 2.96 -3.83
C LEU A 316 -27.66 1.69 -3.26
N GLY A 317 -27.84 0.66 -4.09
CA GLY A 317 -28.46 -0.61 -3.71
C GLY A 317 -27.48 -1.78 -3.74
N GLN A 318 -27.82 -2.83 -4.48
CA GLN A 318 -27.06 -4.09 -4.52
C GLN A 318 -25.67 -3.96 -5.17
N GLU A 319 -25.45 -2.95 -6.02
CA GLU A 319 -24.15 -2.68 -6.64
C GLU A 319 -23.01 -2.55 -5.62
N ARG A 320 -23.35 -2.16 -4.39
CA ARG A 320 -22.43 -1.98 -3.27
C ARG A 320 -21.68 -3.26 -2.89
N PHE A 321 -22.32 -4.42 -3.00
CA PHE A 321 -21.67 -5.71 -2.71
C PHE A 321 -21.37 -6.52 -3.95
N LEU A 322 -22.20 -6.40 -5.00
CA LEU A 322 -22.01 -7.12 -6.26
C LEU A 322 -20.68 -6.77 -6.94
N CYS A 323 -20.22 -5.52 -6.83
CA CYS A 323 -18.95 -5.13 -7.44
C CYS A 323 -17.79 -5.99 -6.90
N SER A 324 -17.77 -6.30 -5.60
CA SER A 324 -16.66 -7.00 -4.95
C SER A 324 -16.53 -8.48 -5.36
N GLU A 325 -17.58 -9.06 -5.95
CA GLU A 325 -17.55 -10.45 -6.41
C GLU A 325 -16.50 -10.69 -7.50
N MET A 326 -16.06 -9.64 -8.20
CA MET A 326 -14.98 -9.77 -9.19
C MET A 326 -13.67 -10.33 -8.62
N PHE A 327 -13.40 -10.15 -7.32
CA PHE A 327 -12.19 -10.70 -6.69
C PHE A 327 -12.24 -12.22 -6.56
N PHE A 328 -13.44 -12.79 -6.48
CA PHE A 328 -13.66 -14.23 -6.35
C PHE A 328 -14.10 -14.85 -7.69
N LYS A 329 -14.73 -14.07 -8.56
CA LYS A 329 -15.16 -14.46 -9.89
C LYS A 329 -14.71 -13.43 -10.95
N PRO A 330 -13.43 -13.45 -11.36
CA PRO A 330 -12.88 -12.47 -12.32
C PRO A 330 -13.54 -12.50 -13.70
N SER A 331 -14.25 -13.59 -14.04
CA SER A 331 -15.04 -13.67 -15.27
C SER A 331 -16.10 -12.57 -15.39
N LEU A 332 -16.54 -11.98 -14.27
CA LEU A 332 -17.48 -10.85 -14.24
C LEU A 332 -16.92 -9.59 -14.92
N ILE A 333 -15.60 -9.42 -14.89
CA ILE A 333 -14.88 -8.34 -15.58
C ILE A 333 -14.18 -8.85 -16.86
N ARG A 334 -14.63 -10.01 -17.39
CA ARG A 334 -14.07 -10.67 -18.57
C ARG A 334 -12.59 -11.06 -18.44
N SER A 335 -12.09 -11.19 -17.21
CA SER A 335 -10.76 -11.73 -16.96
C SER A 335 -10.79 -13.26 -16.94
N MET A 336 -9.79 -13.87 -17.57
CA MET A 336 -9.56 -15.32 -17.58
C MET A 336 -8.67 -15.79 -16.42
N GLN A 337 -8.19 -14.87 -15.58
CA GLN A 337 -7.36 -15.21 -14.42
C GLN A 337 -8.18 -15.84 -13.30
N LEU A 338 -7.49 -16.58 -12.42
CA LEU A 338 -8.08 -17.21 -11.24
C LEU A 338 -8.62 -16.17 -10.26
N GLY A 339 -9.68 -16.52 -9.51
CA GLY A 339 -10.12 -15.73 -8.35
C GLY A 339 -9.03 -15.68 -7.27
N LEU A 340 -9.04 -14.65 -6.43
CA LEU A 340 -8.00 -14.39 -5.43
C LEU A 340 -7.81 -15.57 -4.47
N HIS A 341 -8.92 -16.12 -3.97
CA HIS A 341 -8.94 -17.32 -3.12
C HIS A 341 -8.32 -18.54 -3.82
N THR A 342 -8.69 -18.82 -5.08
CA THR A 342 -8.12 -19.92 -5.87
C THR A 342 -6.64 -19.71 -6.17
N GLN A 343 -6.22 -18.49 -6.49
CA GLN A 343 -4.82 -18.13 -6.69
C GLN A 343 -4.01 -18.32 -5.40
N THR A 344 -4.59 -17.97 -4.25
CA THR A 344 -3.98 -18.16 -2.93
C THR A 344 -3.69 -19.64 -2.68
N VAL A 345 -4.68 -20.51 -2.90
CA VAL A 345 -4.52 -21.97 -2.77
C VAL A 345 -3.55 -22.53 -3.81
N SER A 346 -3.57 -22.02 -5.04
CA SER A 346 -2.64 -22.42 -6.11
C SER A 346 -1.18 -22.15 -5.72
N CYS A 347 -0.89 -20.97 -5.15
CA CYS A 347 0.45 -20.67 -4.62
C CYS A 347 0.83 -21.61 -3.47
N LEU A 348 -0.09 -21.86 -2.52
CA LEU A 348 0.16 -22.77 -1.41
C LEU A 348 0.43 -24.22 -1.85
N ASN A 349 -0.27 -24.69 -2.89
CA ASN A 349 -0.10 -26.05 -3.41
C ASN A 349 1.20 -26.25 -4.21
N LYS A 350 1.87 -25.16 -4.61
CA LYS A 350 3.21 -25.21 -5.22
C LYS A 350 4.33 -25.22 -4.18
N CYS A 351 4.03 -24.96 -2.91
CA CYS A 351 4.98 -25.06 -1.82
C CYS A 351 5.12 -26.51 -1.34
N ASP A 352 6.29 -26.87 -0.82
CA ASP A 352 6.48 -28.14 -0.13
C ASP A 352 5.55 -28.28 1.09
N ILE A 353 5.21 -29.51 1.46
CA ILE A 353 4.19 -29.82 2.48
C ILE A 353 4.47 -29.10 3.81
N ALA A 354 5.72 -29.11 4.27
CA ALA A 354 6.12 -28.44 5.51
C ALA A 354 5.88 -26.92 5.44
N LEU A 355 6.37 -26.29 4.36
CA LEU A 355 6.20 -24.86 4.14
C LEU A 355 4.72 -24.48 3.98
N LYS A 356 3.96 -25.26 3.20
CA LYS A 356 2.51 -25.04 3.00
C LYS A 356 1.78 -24.97 4.34
N ARG A 357 2.05 -25.90 5.26
CA ARG A 357 1.41 -25.94 6.59
C ARG A 357 1.71 -24.67 7.38
N ASP A 358 2.97 -24.21 7.36
CA ASP A 358 3.38 -23.01 8.09
C ASP A 358 2.78 -21.74 7.49
N LEU A 359 2.68 -21.68 6.16
CA LEU A 359 2.07 -20.56 5.43
C LEU A 359 0.54 -20.50 5.58
N MET A 360 -0.14 -21.65 5.66
CA MET A 360 -1.59 -21.74 5.89
C MET A 360 -2.01 -21.02 7.17
N GLY A 361 -1.24 -21.16 8.26
CA GLY A 361 -1.50 -20.46 9.53
C GLY A 361 -1.12 -18.98 9.52
N ASN A 362 -0.47 -18.49 8.47
CA ASN A 362 0.12 -17.16 8.41
C ASN A 362 -0.19 -16.45 7.08
N ILE A 363 -1.46 -16.41 6.68
CA ILE A 363 -1.91 -15.67 5.50
C ILE A 363 -2.14 -14.21 5.89
N LEU A 364 -1.30 -13.30 5.39
CA LEU A 364 -1.29 -11.88 5.76
C LEU A 364 -1.99 -11.04 4.69
N LEU A 365 -3.13 -10.43 5.01
CA LEU A 365 -3.91 -9.66 4.04
C LEU A 365 -3.52 -8.17 4.04
N CYS A 366 -3.12 -7.64 2.89
CA CYS A 366 -2.53 -6.30 2.77
C CYS A 366 -3.08 -5.51 1.58
N GLY A 367 -2.97 -4.18 1.62
CA GLY A 367 -3.34 -3.30 0.50
C GLY A 367 -4.74 -2.68 0.61
N GLY A 368 -4.91 -1.55 -0.05
CA GLY A 368 -6.08 -0.68 0.13
C GLY A 368 -7.42 -1.31 -0.25
N SER A 369 -7.48 -2.20 -1.25
CA SER A 369 -8.74 -2.83 -1.66
C SER A 369 -9.23 -3.87 -0.66
N THR A 370 -8.33 -4.41 0.17
CA THR A 370 -8.68 -5.32 1.27
C THR A 370 -9.35 -4.60 2.45
N MET A 371 -9.44 -3.27 2.41
CA MET A 371 -10.12 -2.45 3.43
C MET A 371 -11.64 -2.53 3.32
N LEU A 372 -12.19 -3.06 2.22
CA LEU A 372 -13.63 -3.29 2.11
C LEU A 372 -14.13 -4.16 3.27
N ARG A 373 -15.23 -3.71 3.90
CA ARG A 373 -15.84 -4.45 5.02
C ARG A 373 -16.21 -5.86 4.55
N GLY A 374 -15.90 -6.87 5.37
CA GLY A 374 -16.22 -8.27 5.07
C GLY A 374 -15.19 -9.00 4.20
N PHE A 375 -14.23 -8.30 3.60
CA PHE A 375 -13.20 -8.92 2.75
C PHE A 375 -12.44 -10.05 3.45
N PRO A 376 -11.93 -9.88 4.69
CA PRO A 376 -11.19 -10.95 5.36
C PRO A 376 -12.05 -12.18 5.64
N ASN A 377 -13.30 -11.98 6.09
CA ASN A 377 -14.23 -13.06 6.40
C ASN A 377 -14.62 -13.86 5.17
N ARG A 378 -14.85 -13.16 4.04
CA ARG A 378 -15.12 -13.82 2.76
C ARG A 378 -13.92 -14.65 2.32
N LEU A 379 -12.71 -14.06 2.30
CA LEU A 379 -11.50 -14.79 1.92
C LEU A 379 -11.27 -15.99 2.83
N GLN A 380 -11.40 -15.83 4.15
CA GLN A 380 -11.29 -16.92 5.12
C GLN A 380 -12.26 -18.07 4.81
N ARG A 381 -13.54 -17.77 4.55
CA ARG A 381 -14.55 -18.78 4.21
C ARG A 381 -14.21 -19.53 2.92
N GLU A 382 -13.80 -18.80 1.88
CA GLU A 382 -13.40 -19.41 0.60
C GLU A 382 -12.20 -20.34 0.76
N LEU A 383 -11.18 -19.92 1.53
CA LEU A 383 -10.01 -20.75 1.80
C LEU A 383 -10.36 -22.00 2.63
N SER A 384 -11.17 -21.85 3.68
CA SER A 384 -11.64 -22.99 4.48
C SER A 384 -12.47 -23.97 3.65
N SER A 385 -13.25 -23.47 2.67
CA SER A 385 -14.01 -24.33 1.75
C SER A 385 -13.12 -25.08 0.77
N LEU A 386 -12.05 -24.44 0.27
CA LEU A 386 -11.11 -25.06 -0.68
C LEU A 386 -10.12 -26.01 -0.01
N CYS A 387 -9.86 -25.85 1.28
CA CYS A 387 -8.90 -26.64 2.04
C CYS A 387 -9.54 -27.16 3.35
N PRO A 388 -10.51 -28.10 3.28
CA PRO A 388 -11.27 -28.55 4.45
C PRO A 388 -10.45 -29.34 5.49
N ASN A 389 -9.32 -29.91 5.07
CA ASN A 389 -8.40 -30.65 5.94
C ASN A 389 -7.31 -29.76 6.56
N ASP A 390 -7.17 -28.54 6.05
CA ASP A 390 -6.22 -27.55 6.56
C ASP A 390 -6.98 -26.51 7.38
N THR A 391 -6.26 -25.73 8.19
CA THR A 391 -6.83 -24.64 8.99
C THR A 391 -6.24 -23.30 8.54
N PRO A 392 -6.59 -22.80 7.33
CA PRO A 392 -6.08 -21.51 6.87
C PRO A 392 -6.45 -20.40 7.85
N GLN A 393 -5.52 -19.49 8.14
CA GLN A 393 -5.74 -18.35 9.03
C GLN A 393 -5.40 -17.05 8.31
N VAL A 394 -6.44 -16.28 8.00
CA VAL A 394 -6.33 -14.94 7.41
C VAL A 394 -6.12 -13.92 8.52
N ASN A 395 -4.89 -13.43 8.64
CA ASN A 395 -4.48 -12.42 9.59
C ASN A 395 -4.60 -11.03 8.97
N VAL A 396 -5.15 -10.09 9.73
CA VAL A 396 -5.38 -8.70 9.30
C VAL A 396 -4.89 -7.70 10.34
N MET A 397 -4.33 -6.60 9.86
CA MET A 397 -4.12 -5.40 10.66
C MET A 397 -5.15 -4.30 10.31
N PRO A 398 -5.50 -3.44 11.28
CA PRO A 398 -6.35 -2.27 11.03
C PRO A 398 -5.77 -1.33 9.95
N GLU A 399 -4.46 -1.10 9.96
CA GLU A 399 -3.77 -0.13 9.09
C GLU A 399 -3.15 -0.79 7.84
N ARG A 400 -3.72 -1.92 7.40
CA ARG A 400 -3.17 -2.72 6.29
C ARG A 400 -3.12 -2.03 4.92
N GLU A 401 -3.76 -0.88 4.75
CA GLU A 401 -3.62 -0.05 3.53
C GLU A 401 -2.24 0.64 3.42
N THR A 402 -1.56 0.85 4.54
CA THR A 402 -0.21 1.43 4.63
C THR A 402 0.84 0.41 5.06
N ALA A 403 0.52 -0.88 5.10
CA ALA A 403 1.40 -1.97 5.56
C ALA A 403 2.80 -1.92 4.91
N VAL A 404 2.86 -1.77 3.58
CA VAL A 404 4.12 -1.61 2.83
C VAL A 404 4.96 -0.48 3.40
N TRP A 405 4.38 0.72 3.51
CA TRP A 405 5.08 1.89 4.01
C TRP A 405 5.50 1.73 5.48
N THR A 406 4.61 1.20 6.33
CA THR A 406 4.90 0.96 7.75
C THR A 406 6.06 -0.05 7.90
N GLY A 407 6.08 -1.10 7.09
CA GLY A 407 7.18 -2.05 7.03
C GLY A 407 8.51 -1.42 6.61
N GLY A 408 8.49 -0.54 5.62
CA GLY A 408 9.65 0.25 5.21
C GLY A 408 10.14 1.19 6.30
N SER A 409 9.22 1.84 7.02
CA SER A 409 9.52 2.71 8.16
C SER A 409 10.18 1.95 9.31
N ILE A 410 9.70 0.74 9.61
CA ILE A 410 10.32 -0.17 10.58
C ILE A 410 11.71 -0.55 10.10
N LEU A 411 11.83 -1.13 8.89
CA LEU A 411 13.08 -1.64 8.33
C LEU A 411 14.19 -0.57 8.31
N ALA A 412 13.90 0.60 7.75
CA ALA A 412 14.85 1.71 7.65
C ALA A 412 15.30 2.27 9.01
N SER A 413 14.53 2.02 10.08
CA SER A 413 14.86 2.43 11.45
C SER A 413 15.69 1.41 12.24
N LEU A 414 15.88 0.19 11.71
CA LEU A 414 16.63 -0.87 12.40
C LEU A 414 18.13 -0.61 12.33
N HIS A 415 18.83 -0.88 13.45
CA HIS A 415 20.29 -0.77 13.52
C HIS A 415 20.98 -1.77 12.57
N GLY A 416 20.51 -3.03 12.56
CA GLY A 416 21.03 -4.07 11.68
C GLY A 416 20.82 -3.80 10.19
N PHE A 417 19.95 -2.86 9.84
CA PHE A 417 19.69 -2.47 8.46
C PHE A 417 20.64 -1.38 7.94
N GLN A 418 21.26 -0.59 8.82
CA GLN A 418 22.13 0.53 8.38
C GLN A 418 23.30 0.10 7.46
N PRO A 419 23.91 -1.10 7.60
CA PRO A 419 24.93 -1.57 6.66
C PRO A 419 24.41 -1.94 5.26
N LEU A 420 23.08 -2.04 5.06
CA LEU A 420 22.46 -2.47 3.81
C LEU A 420 22.12 -1.32 2.86
N TRP A 421 22.30 -0.07 3.30
CA TRP A 421 22.20 1.08 2.41
C TRP A 421 23.24 0.97 1.30
N VAL A 422 22.85 1.35 0.08
CA VAL A 422 23.78 1.59 -1.02
C VAL A 422 24.12 3.07 -0.98
N HIS A 423 25.39 3.41 -0.79
CA HIS A 423 25.84 4.79 -0.77
C HIS A 423 26.13 5.29 -2.17
N ARG A 424 25.97 6.61 -2.36
CA ARG A 424 26.22 7.27 -3.66
C ARG A 424 27.62 7.00 -4.20
N PHE A 425 28.65 7.03 -3.35
CA PHE A 425 30.01 6.76 -3.80
C PHE A 425 30.19 5.31 -4.31
N GLU A 426 29.48 4.33 -3.73
CA GLU A 426 29.52 2.94 -4.19
C GLU A 426 28.89 2.81 -5.57
N TYR A 427 27.80 3.55 -5.82
CA TYR A 427 27.15 3.66 -7.13
C TYR A 427 28.05 4.35 -8.15
N GLU A 428 28.71 5.46 -7.80
CA GLU A 428 29.60 6.18 -8.72
C GLU A 428 30.84 5.34 -9.10
N GLU A 429 31.33 4.49 -8.19
CA GLU A 429 32.48 3.63 -8.43
C GLU A 429 32.14 2.34 -9.21
N HIS A 430 31.01 1.69 -8.88
CA HIS A 430 30.68 0.36 -9.40
C HIS A 430 29.52 0.37 -10.41
N GLY A 431 28.87 1.52 -10.59
CA GLY A 431 27.68 1.68 -11.42
C GLY A 431 26.40 1.07 -10.85
N PRO A 432 25.31 1.08 -11.64
CA PRO A 432 23.98 0.60 -11.22
C PRO A 432 23.93 -0.87 -10.79
N PHE A 433 24.86 -1.70 -11.28
CA PHE A 433 24.87 -3.14 -10.99
C PHE A 433 25.08 -3.45 -9.50
N PHE A 434 25.74 -2.56 -8.75
CA PHE A 434 26.01 -2.76 -7.33
C PHE A 434 24.74 -2.92 -6.49
N ILE A 435 23.62 -2.36 -6.96
CA ILE A 435 22.32 -2.40 -6.29
C ILE A 435 21.76 -3.81 -6.20
N TYR A 436 21.98 -4.62 -7.24
CA TYR A 436 21.51 -6.01 -7.26
C TYR A 436 22.12 -6.83 -6.13
N ARG A 437 23.37 -6.56 -5.75
CA ARG A 437 24.09 -7.31 -4.70
C ARG A 437 23.65 -6.92 -3.28
N ARG A 438 23.24 -5.67 -3.07
CA ARG A 438 22.92 -5.13 -1.73
C ARG A 438 21.42 -5.17 -1.41
N CYS A 439 20.55 -5.04 -2.41
CA CYS A 439 19.11 -4.98 -2.20
C CYS A 439 18.40 -6.33 -2.34
N PHE A 440 19.01 -7.32 -3.01
CA PHE A 440 18.31 -8.54 -3.43
C PHE A 440 19.09 -9.83 -3.23
#